data_AF-A0A9P5TV95-F1
#
_entry.id   AF-A0A9P5TV95-F1
#
_cell.length_a   1.000
_cell.length_b   1.000
_cell.length_c   1.000
_cell.angle_alpha   90.00
_cell.angle_beta   90.00
_cell.angle_gamma   90.00
#
_symmetry.space_group_name_H-M   'P 1'
#
loop_
_entity.id
_entity.type
_entity.pdbx_description
1 polymer ?
#
loop_
_entity_poly.entity_id
_entity_poly.type
_entity_poly.pdbx_seq_one_letter_code
_entity_poly.pdbx_strand_id
1 'polypeptide(L)'
;MLQPTSLHGLFAVYYFDPRSAIHKYVIMPVLRHTLDAEASHKIAVKDHIPDDEKLVLEIWGQRISNPVGLAAGFDKRWRSSLLDLGFSWVEIGSVTPNPQPGNPKPRVFRLPEDNAVINRYGFPSQGHATVLSRVRARLPTFLTGHETSASLREGSLLAVNLGKNKESPADSIDDFVAGVKTFGPYSDVLVVNVSSPNTPGLRGLQNKDSLESAAYWRYSSRDILPPSYLTSRRPRLVLKIAPDLTQSQIEDIADVIKSSGIDGVIVSNTQYNRTLLLRTILPLNTFEDFQAETGGLSGPPIKPYSLAAVKTLRANLPATIPIIGCGGISTVYTSFSYDGVGTCRKIKDQIVETLQKEGTTWAEVVKKAVNELSLKEEPRKVKPGEGSVKQLIEEAEHLHELWINLGQKWTR
;
A
#
# COMPACT_ATOMS: atom_id res chain seq x y z
N MET A 1 -15.02 -5.86 -27.36
CA MET A 1 -16.37 -5.28 -27.32
C MET A 1 -17.38 -6.38 -27.64
N LEU A 2 -18.14 -6.85 -26.64
CA LEU A 2 -19.38 -7.59 -26.87
C LEU A 2 -20.49 -6.69 -26.35
N GLN A 3 -21.24 -6.04 -27.24
CA GLN A 3 -22.50 -5.41 -26.85
C GLN A 3 -23.47 -6.54 -26.47
N PRO A 4 -24.08 -6.55 -25.27
CA PRO A 4 -25.01 -7.58 -24.88
C PRO A 4 -26.36 -7.32 -25.57
N THR A 5 -26.52 -7.84 -26.78
CA THR A 5 -27.75 -7.71 -27.58
C THR A 5 -28.79 -8.79 -27.29
N SER A 6 -28.53 -9.71 -26.34
CA SER A 6 -29.48 -10.76 -25.96
C SER A 6 -29.91 -10.63 -24.49
N LEU A 7 -31.19 -10.87 -24.22
CA LEU A 7 -31.80 -10.89 -22.89
C LEU A 7 -30.99 -11.81 -21.93
N HIS A 8 -30.49 -12.93 -22.45
CA HIS A 8 -29.64 -13.89 -21.74
C HIS A 8 -28.29 -13.29 -21.28
N GLY A 9 -27.66 -12.43 -22.08
CA GLY A 9 -26.43 -11.72 -21.70
C GLY A 9 -26.67 -10.68 -20.60
N LEU A 10 -27.82 -10.00 -20.64
CA LEU A 10 -28.22 -9.05 -19.59
C LEU A 10 -28.50 -9.76 -18.25
N PHE A 11 -29.13 -10.93 -18.30
CA PHE A 11 -29.36 -11.78 -17.12
C PHE A 11 -28.05 -12.29 -16.51
N ALA A 12 -27.11 -12.79 -17.33
CA ALA A 12 -25.82 -13.26 -16.83
C ALA A 12 -25.03 -12.15 -16.13
N VAL A 13 -25.02 -10.93 -16.70
CA VAL A 13 -24.40 -9.76 -16.05
C VAL A 13 -25.08 -9.46 -14.71
N TYR A 14 -26.42 -9.48 -14.62
CA TYR A 14 -27.14 -9.24 -13.37
C TYR A 14 -26.87 -10.31 -12.28
N TYR A 15 -26.75 -11.60 -12.63
CA TYR A 15 -26.51 -12.69 -11.68
C TYR A 15 -25.10 -12.69 -11.08
N PHE A 16 -24.10 -12.27 -11.85
CA PHE A 16 -22.70 -12.16 -11.41
C PHE A 16 -22.29 -10.74 -11.01
N ASP A 17 -23.20 -9.78 -11.11
CA ASP A 17 -22.99 -8.43 -10.61
C ASP A 17 -23.01 -8.46 -9.06
N PRO A 18 -21.88 -8.15 -8.38
CA PRO A 18 -21.84 -8.14 -6.93
C PRO A 18 -22.74 -7.06 -6.30
N ARG A 19 -23.30 -6.15 -7.11
CA ARG A 19 -24.28 -5.13 -6.70
C ARG A 19 -25.70 -5.70 -6.63
N SER A 20 -26.01 -6.80 -7.32
CA SER A 20 -27.38 -7.27 -7.43
C SER A 20 -27.86 -7.94 -6.14
N ALA A 21 -29.11 -7.66 -5.76
CA ALA A 21 -29.75 -8.30 -4.63
C ALA A 21 -29.81 -9.83 -4.80
N ILE A 22 -29.99 -10.29 -6.04
CA ILE A 22 -30.00 -11.72 -6.35
C ILE A 22 -28.63 -12.36 -6.11
N HIS A 23 -27.54 -11.67 -6.45
CA HIS A 23 -26.19 -12.18 -6.18
C HIS A 23 -25.97 -12.33 -4.67
N LYS A 24 -26.24 -11.27 -3.90
CA LYS A 24 -26.01 -11.23 -2.45
C LYS A 24 -26.92 -12.18 -1.66
N TYR A 25 -28.22 -12.21 -1.95
CA TYR A 25 -29.21 -12.88 -1.12
C TYR A 25 -29.70 -14.22 -1.65
N VAL A 26 -29.40 -14.57 -2.91
CA VAL A 26 -29.87 -15.83 -3.52
C VAL A 26 -28.69 -16.66 -4.02
N ILE A 27 -27.90 -16.15 -4.95
CA ILE A 27 -26.81 -16.89 -5.59
C ILE A 27 -25.72 -17.26 -4.57
N MET A 28 -25.29 -16.32 -3.73
CA MET A 28 -24.25 -16.58 -2.74
C MET A 28 -24.66 -17.64 -1.70
N PRO A 29 -25.86 -17.59 -1.10
CA PRO A 29 -26.36 -18.69 -0.27
C PRO A 29 -26.44 -20.02 -1.02
N VAL A 30 -27.02 -20.04 -2.23
CA VAL A 30 -27.17 -21.28 -3.02
C VAL A 30 -25.82 -21.89 -3.35
N LEU A 31 -24.86 -21.13 -3.88
CA LEU A 31 -23.53 -21.62 -4.22
C LEU A 31 -22.78 -22.18 -3.00
N ARG A 32 -22.92 -21.56 -1.82
CA ARG A 32 -22.33 -22.07 -0.57
C ARG A 32 -22.96 -23.39 -0.10
N HIS A 33 -24.19 -23.66 -0.49
CA HIS A 33 -24.91 -24.89 -0.15
C HIS A 33 -24.74 -26.00 -1.18
N THR A 34 -24.50 -25.68 -2.46
CA THR A 34 -24.47 -26.65 -3.56
C THR A 34 -23.08 -27.00 -4.07
N LEU A 35 -22.11 -26.08 -3.95
CA LEU A 35 -20.73 -26.30 -4.36
C LEU A 35 -19.83 -26.45 -3.15
N ASP A 36 -18.69 -27.10 -3.33
CA ASP A 36 -17.65 -27.12 -2.30
C ASP A 36 -17.15 -25.70 -2.01
N ALA A 37 -16.56 -25.52 -0.83
CA ALA A 37 -16.14 -24.20 -0.35
C ALA A 37 -15.13 -23.51 -1.27
N GLU A 38 -14.35 -24.24 -2.08
CA GLU A 38 -13.36 -23.69 -2.99
C GLU A 38 -13.99 -23.26 -4.32
N ALA A 39 -14.84 -24.10 -4.91
CA ALA A 39 -15.56 -23.78 -6.15
C ALA A 39 -16.56 -22.64 -5.96
N SER A 40 -17.34 -22.66 -4.88
CA SER A 40 -18.25 -21.56 -4.51
C SER A 40 -17.50 -20.24 -4.31
N HIS A 41 -16.32 -20.29 -3.69
CA HIS A 41 -15.49 -19.10 -3.46
C HIS A 41 -14.89 -18.54 -4.75
N LYS A 42 -14.40 -19.39 -5.66
CA LYS A 42 -13.82 -18.95 -6.95
C LYS A 42 -14.84 -18.22 -7.82
N ILE A 43 -16.08 -18.69 -7.84
CA ILE A 43 -17.18 -18.08 -8.62
C ILE A 43 -17.67 -16.78 -7.96
N ALA A 44 -17.73 -16.76 -6.63
CA ALA A 44 -18.22 -15.61 -5.86
C ALA A 44 -17.29 -14.38 -5.87
N VAL A 45 -15.99 -14.59 -6.10
CA VAL A 45 -14.96 -13.59 -5.79
C VAL A 45 -14.55 -12.77 -7.01
N LYS A 46 -15.00 -13.14 -8.22
CA LYS A 46 -14.55 -12.49 -9.45
C LYS A 46 -15.44 -11.33 -9.86
N ASP A 47 -14.88 -10.12 -9.83
CA ASP A 47 -15.46 -8.92 -10.42
C ASP A 47 -15.23 -8.96 -11.94
N HIS A 48 -16.29 -9.27 -12.68
CA HIS A 48 -16.25 -9.41 -14.14
C HIS A 48 -16.53 -8.11 -14.90
N ILE A 49 -16.78 -7.02 -14.18
CA ILE A 49 -17.14 -5.73 -14.78
C ILE A 49 -15.84 -4.95 -15.04
N PRO A 50 -15.62 -4.38 -16.23
CA PRO A 50 -14.49 -3.47 -16.45
C PRO A 50 -14.53 -2.26 -15.51
N ASP A 51 -13.37 -1.67 -15.22
CA ASP A 51 -13.31 -0.39 -14.52
C ASP A 51 -13.66 0.75 -15.49
N ASP A 52 -14.26 1.82 -14.96
CA ASP A 52 -14.56 3.03 -15.74
C ASP A 52 -13.26 3.81 -15.98
N GLU A 53 -13.04 4.31 -17.21
CA GLU A 53 -11.84 5.06 -17.58
C GLU A 53 -11.64 6.33 -16.73
N LYS A 54 -12.70 6.88 -16.11
CA LYS A 54 -12.59 8.01 -15.16
C LYS A 54 -11.80 7.67 -13.91
N LEU A 55 -11.66 6.39 -13.56
CA LEU A 55 -10.91 5.93 -12.38
C LEU A 55 -9.42 5.74 -12.64
N VAL A 56 -9.01 5.68 -13.91
CA VAL A 56 -7.64 5.38 -14.30
C VAL A 56 -6.70 6.45 -13.76
N LEU A 57 -5.55 6.00 -13.25
CA LEU A 57 -4.50 6.86 -12.75
C LEU A 57 -3.12 6.35 -13.12
N GLU A 58 -2.11 7.17 -12.90
CA GLU A 58 -0.71 6.77 -13.03
C GLU A 58 -0.01 6.90 -11.67
N ILE A 59 0.76 5.88 -11.30
CA ILE A 59 1.69 5.94 -10.18
C ILE A 59 3.05 5.41 -10.60
N TRP A 60 4.11 6.19 -10.38
CA TRP A 60 5.49 5.84 -10.76
C TRP A 60 5.67 5.42 -12.24
N GLY A 61 4.95 6.05 -13.16
CA GLY A 61 4.97 5.72 -14.59
C GLY A 61 4.23 4.43 -14.94
N GLN A 62 3.37 3.91 -14.05
CA GLN A 62 2.54 2.73 -14.28
C GLN A 62 1.06 3.14 -14.30
N ARG A 63 0.36 2.78 -15.38
CA ARG A 63 -1.09 2.95 -15.50
C ARG A 63 -1.79 1.94 -14.59
N ILE A 64 -2.68 2.43 -13.74
CA ILE A 64 -3.47 1.67 -12.77
C ILE A 64 -4.95 1.83 -13.12
N SER A 65 -5.72 0.74 -13.07
CA SER A 65 -7.10 0.72 -13.58
C SER A 65 -8.08 1.52 -12.71
N ASN A 66 -7.85 1.59 -11.40
CA ASN A 66 -8.69 2.31 -10.46
C ASN A 66 -7.90 2.71 -9.19
N PRO A 67 -8.40 3.63 -8.33
CA PRO A 67 -7.65 4.08 -7.15
C PRO A 67 -7.90 3.26 -5.88
N VAL A 68 -8.59 2.13 -5.96
CA VAL A 68 -9.06 1.36 -4.80
C VAL A 68 -8.15 0.16 -4.55
N GLY A 69 -7.52 0.15 -3.37
CA GLY A 69 -6.63 -0.91 -2.93
C GLY A 69 -7.10 -1.67 -1.69
N LEU A 70 -6.64 -2.91 -1.56
CA LEU A 70 -6.75 -3.72 -0.35
C LEU A 70 -5.50 -3.51 0.52
N ALA A 71 -5.68 -2.97 1.71
CA ALA A 71 -4.59 -2.71 2.65
C ALA A 71 -4.09 -3.99 3.37
N ALA A 72 -2.85 -3.96 3.87
CA ALA A 72 -2.27 -5.05 4.65
C ALA A 72 -3.08 -5.38 5.90
N GLY A 73 -2.89 -6.61 6.37
CA GLY A 73 -3.53 -7.15 7.57
C GLY A 73 -4.77 -7.97 7.27
N PHE A 74 -5.42 -7.76 6.11
CA PHE A 74 -6.52 -8.58 5.63
C PHE A 74 -6.02 -9.96 5.19
N ASP A 75 -5.04 -9.98 4.28
CA ASP A 75 -4.39 -11.21 3.84
C ASP A 75 -2.90 -11.21 4.15
N LYS A 76 -2.56 -11.95 5.21
CA LYS A 76 -1.19 -12.11 5.69
C LYS A 76 -0.44 -13.24 4.99
N ARG A 77 -1.11 -13.99 4.12
CA ARG A 77 -0.66 -15.31 3.64
C ARG A 77 -0.62 -15.44 2.13
N TRP A 78 -1.13 -14.44 1.40
CA TRP A 78 -1.38 -14.44 -0.03
C TRP A 78 -2.42 -15.50 -0.45
N ARG A 79 -3.59 -15.01 -0.86
CA ARG A 79 -4.67 -15.71 -1.55
C ARG A 79 -4.80 -15.07 -2.92
N SER A 80 -4.45 -15.82 -3.96
CA SER A 80 -4.39 -15.34 -5.35
C SER A 80 -5.70 -14.73 -5.87
N SER A 81 -6.83 -15.08 -5.26
CA SER A 81 -8.15 -14.59 -5.63
C SER A 81 -8.46 -13.16 -5.20
N LEU A 82 -7.59 -12.50 -4.41
CA LEU A 82 -7.90 -11.14 -3.92
C LEU A 82 -7.85 -10.08 -5.02
N LEU A 83 -6.99 -10.26 -6.01
CA LEU A 83 -6.98 -9.40 -7.20
C LEU A 83 -8.22 -9.63 -8.09
N ASP A 84 -8.90 -10.78 -7.96
CA ASP A 84 -10.16 -11.01 -8.67
C ASP A 84 -11.31 -10.16 -8.12
N LEU A 85 -11.18 -9.57 -6.92
CA LEU A 85 -12.21 -8.71 -6.31
C LEU A 85 -12.29 -7.30 -6.93
N GLY A 86 -11.44 -7.00 -7.91
CA GLY A 86 -11.45 -5.72 -8.62
C GLY A 86 -10.61 -4.61 -7.98
N PHE A 87 -9.75 -4.94 -7.01
CA PHE A 87 -8.73 -4.03 -6.47
C PHE A 87 -7.55 -3.91 -7.44
N SER A 88 -7.09 -2.68 -7.67
CA SER A 88 -5.90 -2.41 -8.48
C SER A 88 -4.61 -2.39 -7.66
N TRP A 89 -4.71 -2.43 -6.34
CA TRP A 89 -3.59 -2.54 -5.42
C TRP A 89 -3.92 -3.59 -4.38
N VAL A 90 -3.08 -4.62 -4.23
CA VAL A 90 -3.23 -5.61 -3.16
C VAL A 90 -1.97 -5.64 -2.32
N GLU A 91 -2.11 -5.29 -1.05
CA GLU A 91 -1.03 -5.27 -0.06
C GLU A 91 -1.13 -6.51 0.86
N ILE A 92 -0.21 -7.46 0.69
CA ILE A 92 -0.16 -8.65 1.56
C ILE A 92 0.70 -8.41 2.79
N GLY A 93 0.51 -9.23 3.82
CA GLY A 93 1.28 -9.15 5.07
C GLY A 93 0.56 -8.33 6.15
N SER A 94 1.24 -7.75 7.13
CA SER A 94 2.70 -7.70 7.29
C SER A 94 3.32 -9.09 7.46
N VAL A 95 4.37 -9.37 6.71
CA VAL A 95 5.12 -10.62 6.78
C VAL A 95 6.43 -10.37 7.53
N THR A 96 6.75 -11.23 8.48
CA THR A 96 8.00 -11.24 9.23
C THR A 96 8.95 -12.33 8.72
N PRO A 97 10.28 -12.20 8.89
CA PRO A 97 11.25 -13.23 8.48
C PRO A 97 10.91 -14.63 8.98
N ASN A 98 10.81 -14.77 10.30
CA ASN A 98 10.45 -16.01 10.97
C ASN A 98 8.94 -16.10 11.19
N PRO A 99 8.35 -17.30 11.18
CA PRO A 99 6.96 -17.50 11.57
C PRO A 99 6.72 -17.06 13.01
N GLN A 100 5.58 -16.45 13.29
CA GLN A 100 5.16 -16.11 14.65
C GLN A 100 3.62 -16.15 14.79
N PRO A 101 3.09 -16.56 15.96
CA PRO A 101 1.65 -16.73 16.16
C PRO A 101 0.90 -15.40 16.34
N GLY A 102 1.62 -14.30 16.58
CA GLY A 102 1.08 -13.01 17.04
C GLY A 102 0.64 -13.02 18.51
N ASN A 103 -0.05 -11.97 18.95
CA ASN A 103 -0.50 -11.85 20.35
C ASN A 103 -1.63 -12.86 20.67
N PRO A 104 -1.84 -13.21 21.95
CA PRO A 104 -2.92 -14.11 22.38
C PRO A 104 -4.32 -13.65 21.92
N LYS A 105 -5.25 -14.60 21.75
CA LYS A 105 -6.67 -14.31 21.45
C LYS A 105 -7.45 -14.13 22.78
N PRO A 106 -8.56 -13.36 22.80
CA PRO A 106 -9.13 -12.55 21.71
C PRO A 106 -8.29 -11.30 21.41
N ARG A 107 -8.25 -10.91 20.12
CA ARG A 107 -7.34 -9.87 19.61
C ARG A 107 -7.90 -9.01 18.47
N VAL A 108 -9.19 -9.15 18.19
CA VAL A 108 -9.93 -8.34 17.24
C VAL A 108 -11.33 -8.14 17.80
N PHE A 109 -11.78 -6.89 17.82
CA PHE A 109 -13.02 -6.45 18.44
C PHE A 109 -13.71 -5.54 17.44
N ARG A 110 -14.94 -5.88 17.08
CA ARG A 110 -15.74 -5.10 16.14
C ARG A 110 -16.57 -4.10 16.91
N LEU A 111 -16.75 -2.91 16.33
CA LEU A 111 -17.54 -1.81 16.87
C LEU A 111 -18.60 -1.47 15.82
N PRO A 112 -19.74 -2.19 15.80
CA PRO A 112 -20.75 -2.04 14.76
C PRO A 112 -21.31 -0.62 14.67
N GLU A 113 -21.56 0.02 15.81
CA GLU A 113 -22.13 1.37 15.91
C GLU A 113 -21.21 2.42 15.26
N ASP A 114 -19.90 2.26 15.44
CA ASP A 114 -18.87 3.15 14.91
C ASP A 114 -18.39 2.78 13.50
N ASN A 115 -18.86 1.64 12.97
CA ASN A 115 -18.25 0.99 11.81
C ASN A 115 -16.72 0.89 11.96
N ALA A 116 -16.26 0.45 13.14
CA ALA A 116 -14.86 0.44 13.49
C ALA A 116 -14.37 -0.94 13.98
N VAL A 117 -13.05 -1.10 14.06
CA VAL A 117 -12.42 -2.32 14.55
C VAL A 117 -11.22 -1.96 15.41
N ILE A 118 -11.12 -2.56 16.60
CA ILE A 118 -9.89 -2.56 17.39
C ILE A 118 -9.18 -3.89 17.18
N ASN A 119 -7.88 -3.86 16.96
CA ASN A 119 -7.09 -5.10 16.91
C ASN A 119 -5.73 -4.97 17.60
N ARG A 120 -5.30 -6.08 18.17
CA ARG A 120 -3.98 -6.26 18.78
C ARG A 120 -3.24 -7.47 18.23
N TYR A 121 -3.19 -7.62 16.90
CA TYR A 121 -2.68 -8.85 16.29
C TYR A 121 -1.21 -9.18 16.59
N GLY A 122 -0.30 -8.19 16.59
CA GLY A 122 1.14 -8.43 16.78
C GLY A 122 1.80 -9.23 15.66
N PHE A 123 1.53 -8.88 14.39
CA PHE A 123 2.10 -9.52 13.19
C PHE A 123 2.12 -11.07 13.16
N PRO A 124 0.97 -11.76 13.28
CA PRO A 124 0.92 -13.19 13.04
C PRO A 124 1.32 -13.49 11.58
N SER A 125 2.39 -14.26 11.40
CA SER A 125 3.06 -14.50 10.11
C SER A 125 3.46 -15.97 10.00
N GLN A 126 3.48 -16.51 8.77
CA GLN A 126 4.00 -17.85 8.49
C GLN A 126 5.47 -17.83 8.03
N GLY A 127 6.13 -16.67 8.15
CA GLY A 127 7.51 -16.47 7.75
C GLY A 127 7.66 -16.16 6.25
N HIS A 128 8.81 -15.59 5.91
CA HIS A 128 9.18 -15.22 4.54
C HIS A 128 9.14 -16.43 3.60
N ALA A 129 9.73 -17.56 3.99
CA ALA A 129 9.81 -18.75 3.14
C ALA A 129 8.43 -19.26 2.69
N THR A 130 7.47 -19.35 3.61
CA THR A 130 6.11 -19.83 3.31
C THR A 130 5.34 -18.86 2.43
N VAL A 131 5.45 -17.56 2.68
CA VAL A 131 4.74 -16.57 1.85
C VAL A 131 5.38 -16.49 0.47
N LEU A 132 6.71 -16.52 0.38
CA LEU A 132 7.43 -16.51 -0.88
C LEU A 132 7.08 -17.72 -1.74
N SER A 133 6.98 -18.92 -1.17
CA SER A 133 6.60 -20.11 -1.95
C SER A 133 5.21 -19.96 -2.60
N ARG A 134 4.25 -19.35 -1.91
CA ARG A 134 2.92 -19.05 -2.47
C ARG A 134 2.95 -17.95 -3.52
N VAL A 135 3.75 -16.90 -3.30
CA VAL A 135 3.96 -15.83 -4.30
C VAL A 135 4.65 -16.38 -5.55
N ARG A 136 5.49 -17.41 -5.43
CA ARG A 136 6.13 -18.09 -6.58
C ARG A 136 5.22 -19.10 -7.26
N ALA A 137 4.33 -19.76 -6.51
CA ALA A 137 3.45 -20.80 -7.05
C ALA A 137 2.48 -20.31 -8.15
N ARG A 138 2.23 -19.00 -8.24
CA ARG A 138 1.42 -18.38 -9.30
C ARG A 138 2.20 -18.09 -10.59
N LEU A 139 3.53 -18.05 -10.55
CA LEU A 139 4.35 -17.66 -11.70
C LEU A 139 4.19 -18.60 -12.92
N PRO A 140 4.07 -19.93 -12.75
CA PRO A 140 3.87 -20.83 -13.90
C PRO A 140 2.62 -20.52 -14.73
N THR A 141 1.61 -19.86 -14.15
CA THR A 141 0.35 -19.51 -14.82
C THR A 141 0.49 -18.35 -15.81
N PHE A 142 1.59 -17.58 -15.78
CA PHE A 142 1.72 -16.30 -16.52
C PHE A 142 2.93 -16.23 -17.44
N LEU A 143 3.57 -17.37 -17.75
CA LEU A 143 4.70 -17.43 -18.69
C LEU A 143 4.29 -17.21 -20.17
N THR A 144 3.10 -16.69 -20.44
CA THR A 144 2.57 -16.47 -21.79
C THR A 144 2.65 -15.02 -22.27
N GLY A 145 3.24 -14.08 -21.50
CA GLY A 145 3.26 -12.66 -21.87
C GLY A 145 4.39 -11.82 -21.27
N HIS A 146 4.53 -10.59 -21.79
CA HIS A 146 5.40 -9.54 -21.26
C HIS A 146 4.67 -8.78 -20.15
N GLU A 147 4.48 -9.42 -19.00
CA GLU A 147 3.87 -8.76 -17.84
C GLU A 147 4.76 -7.58 -17.41
N THR A 148 4.17 -6.40 -17.19
CA THR A 148 4.92 -5.23 -16.69
C THR A 148 4.80 -5.05 -15.18
N SER A 149 4.04 -5.92 -14.52
CA SER A 149 3.67 -5.83 -13.11
C SER A 149 3.81 -7.19 -12.41
N ALA A 150 4.32 -7.16 -11.19
CA ALA A 150 4.40 -8.33 -10.34
C ALA A 150 3.03 -8.78 -9.85
N SER A 151 1.95 -8.02 -10.03
CA SER A 151 0.58 -8.51 -9.80
C SER A 151 0.17 -9.60 -10.80
N LEU A 152 0.84 -9.67 -11.96
CA LEU A 152 0.49 -10.51 -13.11
C LEU A 152 -0.89 -10.17 -13.69
N ARG A 153 -1.32 -8.93 -13.48
CA ARG A 153 -2.56 -8.37 -14.01
C ARG A 153 -2.31 -6.96 -14.49
N GLU A 154 -2.80 -6.67 -15.69
CA GLU A 154 -2.75 -5.33 -16.24
C GLU A 154 -3.47 -4.33 -15.32
N GLY A 155 -2.89 -3.14 -15.17
CA GLY A 155 -3.49 -2.08 -14.38
C GLY A 155 -3.49 -2.31 -12.87
N SER A 156 -2.77 -3.33 -12.37
CA SER A 156 -2.76 -3.69 -10.94
C SER A 156 -1.34 -3.82 -10.38
N LEU A 157 -1.16 -3.58 -9.09
CA LEU A 157 0.11 -3.71 -8.36
C LEU A 157 0.01 -4.70 -7.20
N LEU A 158 1.06 -5.49 -7.00
CA LEU A 158 1.28 -6.30 -5.82
C LEU A 158 2.25 -5.61 -4.87
N ALA A 159 1.75 -5.27 -3.69
CA ALA A 159 2.55 -4.77 -2.59
C ALA A 159 2.78 -5.86 -1.53
N VAL A 160 4.00 -5.96 -1.01
CA VAL A 160 4.32 -6.83 0.13
C VAL A 160 4.70 -5.97 1.32
N ASN A 161 3.87 -6.03 2.36
CA ASN A 161 4.12 -5.32 3.61
C ASN A 161 5.07 -6.15 4.50
N LEU A 162 6.18 -5.53 4.86
CA LEU A 162 7.25 -6.11 5.66
C LEU A 162 7.07 -5.68 7.11
N GLY A 163 7.15 -6.66 8.01
CA GLY A 163 7.13 -6.44 9.45
C GLY A 163 8.38 -7.02 10.11
N LYS A 164 8.62 -6.59 11.34
CA LYS A 164 9.71 -7.08 12.20
C LYS A 164 9.22 -8.22 13.09
N ASN A 165 10.04 -9.24 13.30
CA ASN A 165 9.75 -10.25 14.32
C ASN A 165 9.75 -9.62 15.72
N LYS A 166 8.95 -10.17 16.63
CA LYS A 166 8.83 -9.63 18.01
C LYS A 166 10.14 -9.79 18.78
N GLU A 167 10.86 -10.87 18.52
CA GLU A 167 12.10 -11.27 19.18
C GLU A 167 13.33 -10.50 18.66
N SER A 168 13.24 -9.87 17.48
CA SER A 168 14.34 -9.07 16.93
C SER A 168 14.59 -7.83 17.78
N PRO A 169 15.84 -7.32 17.88
CA PRO A 169 16.16 -6.09 18.60
C PRO A 169 15.28 -4.91 18.16
N ALA A 170 14.91 -4.04 19.11
CA ALA A 170 13.90 -2.99 18.87
C ALA A 170 14.32 -1.99 17.78
N ASP A 171 15.61 -1.69 17.72
CA ASP A 171 16.32 -0.79 16.82
C ASP A 171 16.84 -1.45 15.54
N SER A 172 16.79 -2.79 15.43
CA SER A 172 17.29 -3.50 14.25
C SER A 172 16.37 -3.32 13.04
N ILE A 173 17.00 -3.09 11.89
CA ILE A 173 16.38 -3.01 10.56
C ILE A 173 16.55 -4.29 9.73
N ASP A 174 17.24 -5.30 10.27
CA ASP A 174 17.67 -6.49 9.52
C ASP A 174 16.50 -7.28 8.95
N ASP A 175 15.38 -7.33 9.67
CA ASP A 175 14.17 -8.01 9.23
C ASP A 175 13.59 -7.37 7.96
N PHE A 176 13.64 -6.03 7.87
CA PHE A 176 13.22 -5.31 6.67
C PHE A 176 14.18 -5.57 5.51
N VAL A 177 15.48 -5.54 5.75
CA VAL A 177 16.51 -5.87 4.75
C VAL A 177 16.32 -7.30 4.21
N ALA A 178 16.06 -8.26 5.09
CA ALA A 178 15.76 -9.64 4.73
C ALA A 178 14.47 -9.72 3.88
N GLY A 179 13.45 -8.95 4.23
CA GLY A 179 12.20 -8.85 3.48
C GLY A 179 12.39 -8.29 2.08
N VAL A 180 13.18 -7.21 1.96
CA VAL A 180 13.51 -6.60 0.66
C VAL A 180 14.22 -7.60 -0.25
N LYS A 181 15.24 -8.30 0.27
CA LYS A 181 15.97 -9.33 -0.49
C LYS A 181 15.09 -10.51 -0.90
N THR A 182 14.17 -10.92 -0.01
CA THR A 182 13.28 -12.07 -0.23
C THR A 182 12.22 -11.77 -1.29
N PHE A 183 11.50 -10.66 -1.14
CA PHE A 183 10.30 -10.38 -1.92
C PHE A 183 10.54 -9.43 -3.08
N GLY A 184 11.65 -8.69 -3.09
CA GLY A 184 11.91 -7.67 -4.10
C GLY A 184 11.82 -8.14 -5.55
N PRO A 185 12.32 -9.33 -5.92
CA PRO A 185 12.15 -9.85 -7.27
C PRO A 185 10.70 -10.19 -7.66
N TYR A 186 9.77 -10.22 -6.71
CA TYR A 186 8.41 -10.76 -6.89
C TYR A 186 7.28 -9.77 -6.51
N SER A 187 7.61 -8.50 -6.31
CA SER A 187 6.67 -7.45 -5.89
C SER A 187 6.87 -6.18 -6.68
N ASP A 188 5.79 -5.42 -6.90
CA ASP A 188 5.88 -4.07 -7.46
C ASP A 188 6.28 -3.07 -6.39
N VAL A 189 5.83 -3.32 -5.17
CA VAL A 189 6.04 -2.44 -4.02
C VAL A 189 6.40 -3.26 -2.79
N LEU A 190 7.39 -2.79 -2.05
CA LEU A 190 7.73 -3.24 -0.72
C LEU A 190 7.34 -2.14 0.26
N VAL A 191 6.44 -2.47 1.18
CA VAL A 191 5.96 -1.53 2.19
C VAL A 191 6.69 -1.81 3.49
N VAL A 192 7.38 -0.83 4.05
CA VAL A 192 8.00 -0.96 5.37
C VAL A 192 7.07 -0.39 6.43
N ASN A 193 6.63 -1.30 7.29
CA ASN A 193 5.66 -0.99 8.34
C ASN A 193 6.34 -0.78 9.69
N VAL A 194 6.60 0.48 9.99
CA VAL A 194 7.14 0.95 11.28
C VAL A 194 6.04 1.48 12.21
N SER A 195 4.76 1.25 11.89
CA SER A 195 3.64 1.98 12.49
C SER A 195 2.67 1.13 13.32
N SER A 196 2.87 -0.19 13.37
CA SER A 196 2.00 -1.09 14.15
C SER A 196 2.08 -0.77 15.65
N PRO A 197 0.95 -0.46 16.32
CA PRO A 197 0.92 -0.26 17.78
C PRO A 197 1.08 -1.57 18.57
N ASN A 198 1.01 -2.71 17.87
CA ASN A 198 0.88 -4.03 18.49
C ASN A 198 2.21 -4.78 18.61
N THR A 199 3.31 -4.14 18.22
CA THR A 199 4.68 -4.65 18.32
C THR A 199 5.47 -3.65 19.16
N PRO A 200 5.89 -4.00 20.39
CA PRO A 200 6.58 -3.08 21.28
C PRO A 200 7.80 -2.43 20.62
N GLY A 201 8.01 -1.14 20.88
CA GLY A 201 9.16 -0.37 20.36
C GLY A 201 9.10 -0.01 18.88
N LEU A 202 8.28 -0.67 18.06
CA LEU A 202 8.30 -0.51 16.60
C LEU A 202 8.01 0.93 16.14
N ARG A 203 7.04 1.60 16.79
CA ARG A 203 6.71 3.00 16.48
C ARG A 203 7.83 3.97 16.81
N GLY A 204 8.77 3.57 17.67
CA GLY A 204 9.99 4.32 17.96
C GLY A 204 10.83 4.52 16.70
N LEU A 205 10.80 3.57 15.74
CA LEU A 205 11.53 3.65 14.47
C LEU A 205 11.02 4.76 13.53
N GLN A 206 9.96 5.48 13.89
CA GLN A 206 9.46 6.63 13.12
C GLN A 206 10.15 7.95 13.47
N ASN A 207 11.05 7.98 14.45
CA ASN A 207 11.87 9.16 14.71
C ASN A 207 12.86 9.40 13.55
N LYS A 208 13.28 10.65 13.39
CA LYS A 208 14.15 11.10 12.29
C LYS A 208 15.42 10.25 12.18
N ASP A 209 16.21 10.14 13.24
CA ASP A 209 17.48 9.42 13.25
C ASP A 209 17.33 7.94 12.86
N SER A 210 16.25 7.29 13.32
CA SER A 210 15.94 5.89 12.99
C SER A 210 15.50 5.73 11.53
N LEU A 211 14.77 6.70 10.98
CA LEU A 211 14.37 6.69 9.57
C LEU A 211 15.53 7.09 8.64
N GLU A 212 16.45 7.95 9.08
CA GLU A 212 17.68 8.24 8.34
C GLU A 212 18.60 7.03 8.34
N SER A 213 18.70 6.33 9.47
CA SER A 213 19.31 5.00 9.53
C SER A 213 18.53 4.00 8.68
N ALA A 214 17.22 4.20 8.51
CA ALA A 214 16.48 3.50 7.48
C ALA A 214 17.13 3.83 6.15
N ALA A 215 17.27 5.05 5.62
CA ALA A 215 17.93 5.37 4.31
C ALA A 215 19.15 4.48 3.91
N TYR A 216 20.00 4.08 4.86
CA TYR A 216 21.03 3.04 4.67
C TYR A 216 20.50 1.69 4.13
N TRP A 217 19.32 1.24 4.55
CA TRP A 217 18.53 0.10 4.07
C TRP A 217 18.38 0.02 2.56
N ARG A 218 18.21 1.17 1.90
CA ARG A 218 17.82 1.29 0.49
C ARG A 218 19.06 0.93 -0.29
N TYR A 219 20.17 1.59 0.04
CA TYR A 219 21.49 1.28 -0.46
C TYR A 219 21.88 -0.17 -0.16
N SER A 220 21.67 -0.65 1.07
CA SER A 220 22.15 -1.96 1.52
C SER A 220 21.30 -3.15 1.06
N SER A 221 20.11 -2.91 0.50
CA SER A 221 19.19 -3.99 0.11
C SER A 221 18.60 -3.81 -1.27
N ARG A 222 17.77 -2.79 -1.53
CA ARG A 222 17.06 -2.68 -2.81
C ARG A 222 17.98 -2.23 -3.95
N ASP A 223 18.86 -1.26 -3.72
CA ASP A 223 19.71 -0.72 -4.78
C ASP A 223 20.79 -1.70 -5.25
N ILE A 224 21.11 -2.71 -4.43
CA ILE A 224 21.97 -3.85 -4.81
C ILE A 224 21.21 -4.99 -5.48
N LEU A 225 19.87 -5.01 -5.45
CA LEU A 225 19.12 -6.04 -6.17
C LEU A 225 19.23 -5.82 -7.69
N PRO A 226 19.35 -6.88 -8.50
CA PRO A 226 19.09 -6.75 -9.92
C PRO A 226 17.61 -6.37 -10.15
N PRO A 227 17.27 -5.73 -11.28
CA PRO A 227 15.89 -5.58 -11.69
C PRO A 227 15.18 -6.95 -11.69
N SER A 228 13.90 -6.96 -11.31
CA SER A 228 13.10 -8.17 -11.33
C SER A 228 12.97 -8.70 -12.75
N TYR A 229 13.10 -10.01 -12.93
CA TYR A 229 12.79 -10.69 -14.19
C TYR A 229 11.32 -10.57 -14.60
N LEU A 230 10.42 -10.26 -13.65
CA LEU A 230 8.98 -10.11 -13.91
C LEU A 230 8.64 -8.70 -14.37
N THR A 231 9.19 -7.67 -13.74
CA THR A 231 8.80 -6.27 -14.02
C THR A 231 9.85 -5.48 -14.79
N SER A 232 11.03 -6.07 -15.01
CA SER A 232 12.25 -5.42 -15.52
C SER A 232 12.68 -4.19 -14.71
N ARG A 233 12.20 -4.07 -13.46
CA ARG A 233 12.45 -2.93 -12.56
C ARG A 233 12.71 -3.42 -11.14
N ARG A 234 13.29 -2.55 -10.31
CA ARG A 234 13.36 -2.77 -8.86
C ARG A 234 12.00 -2.42 -8.23
N PRO A 235 11.60 -3.10 -7.14
CA PRO A 235 10.35 -2.79 -6.44
C PRO A 235 10.40 -1.38 -5.84
N ARG A 236 9.26 -0.67 -5.80
CA ARG A 236 9.11 0.63 -5.11
C ARG A 236 9.15 0.43 -3.59
N LEU A 237 9.69 1.38 -2.83
CA LEU A 237 9.87 1.30 -1.38
C LEU A 237 8.97 2.36 -0.79
N VAL A 238 8.03 1.92 0.03
CA VAL A 238 6.99 2.78 0.58
C VAL A 238 6.99 2.67 2.09
N LEU A 239 7.00 3.82 2.76
CA LEU A 239 6.95 3.86 4.23
C LEU A 239 5.49 3.90 4.70
N LYS A 240 5.09 3.06 5.66
CA LYS A 240 3.76 3.10 6.26
C LYS A 240 3.82 3.66 7.67
N ILE A 241 3.19 4.82 7.89
CA ILE A 241 3.29 5.59 9.14
C ILE A 241 2.01 5.52 9.98
N ALA A 242 2.14 5.82 11.27
CA ALA A 242 1.01 5.85 12.21
C ALA A 242 0.23 7.18 12.09
N PRO A 243 -1.07 7.19 12.42
CA PRO A 243 -1.82 8.44 12.53
C PRO A 243 -1.53 9.21 13.84
N ASP A 244 -0.93 8.55 14.84
CA ASP A 244 -0.61 9.13 16.15
C ASP A 244 0.69 9.95 16.14
N LEU A 245 0.89 10.83 15.15
CA LEU A 245 2.10 11.66 15.01
C LEU A 245 1.76 13.14 15.15
N THR A 246 2.65 13.90 15.79
CA THR A 246 2.56 15.35 15.80
C THR A 246 2.90 15.92 14.42
N GLN A 247 2.49 17.15 14.14
CA GLN A 247 2.81 17.82 12.88
C GLN A 247 4.33 17.86 12.62
N SER A 248 5.13 18.22 13.63
CA SER A 248 6.61 18.25 13.53
C SER A 248 7.20 16.86 13.23
N GLN A 249 6.67 15.79 13.82
CA GLN A 249 7.13 14.43 13.49
C GLN A 249 6.80 14.06 12.04
N ILE A 250 5.67 14.53 11.50
CA ILE A 250 5.28 14.29 10.11
C ILE A 250 6.18 15.08 9.14
N GLU A 251 6.57 16.30 9.52
CA GLU A 251 7.53 17.13 8.79
C GLU A 251 8.92 16.46 8.76
N ASP A 252 9.40 15.96 9.90
CA ASP A 252 10.65 15.19 9.96
C ASP A 252 10.61 13.95 9.05
N ILE A 253 9.50 13.22 9.06
CA ILE A 253 9.29 12.07 8.15
C ILE A 253 9.34 12.52 6.68
N ALA A 254 8.73 13.66 6.34
CA ALA A 254 8.78 14.19 4.98
C ALA A 254 10.21 14.52 4.55
N ASP A 255 11.00 15.12 5.44
CA ASP A 255 12.42 15.40 5.21
C ASP A 255 13.22 14.12 4.95
N VAL A 256 13.00 13.09 5.77
CA VAL A 256 13.67 11.80 5.55
C VAL A 256 13.23 11.17 4.23
N ILE A 257 11.94 11.19 3.87
CA ILE A 257 11.47 10.63 2.60
C ILE A 257 12.17 11.31 1.40
N LYS A 258 12.33 12.64 1.44
CA LYS A 258 13.02 13.40 0.39
C LYS A 258 14.49 13.00 0.22
N SER A 259 15.20 12.71 1.31
CA SER A 259 16.65 12.42 1.28
C SER A 259 16.99 10.93 1.20
N SER A 260 16.07 10.05 1.63
CA SER A 260 16.32 8.60 1.78
C SER A 260 16.00 7.77 0.55
N GLY A 261 15.35 8.36 -0.45
CA GLY A 261 14.98 7.65 -1.65
C GLY A 261 13.80 6.68 -1.46
N ILE A 262 12.97 6.89 -0.45
CA ILE A 262 11.64 6.28 -0.35
C ILE A 262 10.78 6.81 -1.51
N ASP A 263 10.10 5.93 -2.26
CA ASP A 263 9.32 6.35 -3.44
C ASP A 263 7.90 6.78 -3.10
N GLY A 264 7.42 6.58 -1.86
CA GLY A 264 6.06 6.92 -1.46
C GLY A 264 5.78 6.67 0.02
N VAL A 265 4.62 7.12 0.47
CA VAL A 265 4.20 6.96 1.87
C VAL A 265 2.74 6.53 1.97
N ILE A 266 2.44 5.57 2.85
CA ILE A 266 1.07 5.15 3.19
C ILE A 266 0.65 5.82 4.50
N VAL A 267 -0.48 6.51 4.45
CA VAL A 267 -1.05 7.29 5.55
C VAL A 267 -2.51 6.87 5.73
N SER A 268 -2.85 6.09 6.73
CA SER A 268 -2.05 5.67 7.88
C SER A 268 -2.38 4.24 8.33
N ASN A 269 -1.63 3.78 9.33
CA ASN A 269 -1.94 2.58 10.10
C ASN A 269 -3.08 2.86 11.11
N THR A 270 -3.25 2.00 12.10
CA THR A 270 -4.29 2.13 13.12
C THR A 270 -3.93 3.15 14.20
N GLN A 271 -4.93 3.81 14.79
CA GLN A 271 -4.75 4.81 15.86
C GLN A 271 -4.71 4.12 17.23
N TYR A 272 -3.70 4.42 18.04
CA TYR A 272 -3.60 3.90 19.41
C TYR A 272 -4.23 4.86 20.41
N ASN A 273 -4.04 6.16 20.25
CA ASN A 273 -4.55 7.18 21.14
C ASN A 273 -6.03 7.49 20.82
N ARG A 274 -6.91 7.10 21.74
CA ARG A 274 -8.37 7.17 21.58
C ARG A 274 -9.03 8.25 22.45
N THR A 275 -8.26 9.01 23.24
CA THR A 275 -8.78 9.96 24.24
C THR A 275 -9.79 10.97 23.67
N LEU A 276 -9.64 11.37 22.41
CA LEU A 276 -10.50 12.35 21.74
C LEU A 276 -11.75 11.75 21.07
N LEU A 277 -11.68 10.49 20.61
CA LEU A 277 -12.81 9.80 19.96
C LEU A 277 -13.90 9.39 20.94
N LEU A 278 -13.50 9.23 22.20
CA LEU A 278 -14.31 8.73 23.31
C LEU A 278 -15.41 9.68 23.79
N ARG A 279 -15.32 10.99 23.49
CA ARG A 279 -16.30 11.98 24.00
C ARG A 279 -17.46 12.27 23.07
N THR A 280 -17.36 11.89 21.79
CA THR A 280 -18.30 12.34 20.75
C THR A 280 -19.25 11.27 20.26
N ILE A 281 -19.02 9.98 20.57
CA ILE A 281 -19.69 8.88 19.85
C ILE A 281 -20.35 7.80 20.74
N LEU A 282 -19.94 7.62 22.00
CA LEU A 282 -20.42 6.49 22.82
C LEU A 282 -21.40 6.90 23.94
N PRO A 283 -22.55 6.22 24.11
CA PRO A 283 -23.32 6.29 25.35
C PRO A 283 -22.55 5.67 26.52
N LEU A 284 -22.79 6.18 27.74
CA LEU A 284 -21.99 5.95 28.96
C LEU A 284 -21.80 4.46 29.34
N ASN A 285 -22.62 3.54 28.84
CA ASN A 285 -22.64 2.14 29.27
C ASN A 285 -21.79 1.20 28.38
N THR A 286 -21.34 1.64 27.19
CA THR A 286 -20.38 0.91 26.32
C THR A 286 -18.94 1.42 26.47
N PHE A 287 -18.76 2.43 27.32
CA PHE A 287 -17.51 3.16 27.49
C PHE A 287 -16.45 2.37 28.29
N GLU A 288 -16.86 1.60 29.30
CA GLU A 288 -15.94 0.86 30.18
C GLU A 288 -15.28 -0.33 29.46
N ASP A 289 -16.05 -1.14 28.73
CA ASP A 289 -15.52 -2.27 27.94
C ASP A 289 -14.61 -1.80 26.80
N PHE A 290 -14.90 -0.63 26.22
CA PHE A 290 -14.10 -0.04 25.14
C PHE A 290 -12.74 0.50 25.62
N GLN A 291 -12.68 1.10 26.81
CA GLN A 291 -11.42 1.57 27.41
C GLN A 291 -10.50 0.42 27.81
N ALA A 292 -11.06 -0.72 28.21
CA ALA A 292 -10.29 -1.89 28.61
C ALA A 292 -9.49 -2.50 27.44
N GLU A 293 -9.98 -2.37 26.21
CA GLU A 293 -9.39 -3.06 25.06
C GLU A 293 -8.14 -2.37 24.50
N THR A 294 -6.98 -3.00 24.64
CA THR A 294 -5.72 -2.51 24.06
C THR A 294 -5.61 -2.82 22.56
N GLY A 295 -4.85 -1.99 21.83
CA GLY A 295 -4.56 -2.20 20.40
C GLY A 295 -4.80 -0.97 19.53
N GLY A 296 -4.79 -1.17 18.21
CA GLY A 296 -5.03 -0.11 17.24
C GLY A 296 -6.47 -0.06 16.75
N LEU A 297 -7.06 1.13 16.70
CA LEU A 297 -8.38 1.44 16.14
C LEU A 297 -8.29 1.71 14.63
N SER A 298 -9.23 1.12 13.90
CA SER A 298 -9.47 1.31 12.46
C SER A 298 -10.91 1.77 12.22
N GLY A 299 -11.18 2.32 11.04
CA GLY A 299 -12.54 2.68 10.59
C GLY A 299 -12.74 4.19 10.49
N PRO A 300 -13.97 4.66 10.21
CA PRO A 300 -14.29 6.09 10.07
C PRO A 300 -13.72 7.01 11.16
N PRO A 301 -13.66 6.60 12.45
CA PRO A 301 -13.06 7.41 13.52
C PRO A 301 -11.65 7.92 13.24
N ILE A 302 -10.81 7.20 12.48
CA ILE A 302 -9.42 7.61 12.23
C ILE A 302 -9.25 8.52 11.01
N LYS A 303 -10.33 8.83 10.27
CA LYS A 303 -10.29 9.65 9.06
C LYS A 303 -9.71 11.05 9.29
N PRO A 304 -10.10 11.81 10.34
CA PRO A 304 -9.59 13.17 10.52
C PRO A 304 -8.07 13.22 10.74
N TYR A 305 -7.53 12.29 11.52
CA TYR A 305 -6.10 12.18 11.80
C TYR A 305 -5.31 11.77 10.55
N SER A 306 -5.81 10.78 9.81
CA SER A 306 -5.18 10.35 8.55
C SER A 306 -5.18 11.49 7.52
N LEU A 307 -6.29 12.23 7.42
CA LEU A 307 -6.40 13.35 6.49
C LEU A 307 -5.49 14.53 6.89
N ALA A 308 -5.36 14.83 8.19
CA ALA A 308 -4.42 15.83 8.67
C ALA A 308 -2.98 15.47 8.28
N ALA A 309 -2.58 14.22 8.50
CA ALA A 309 -1.26 13.74 8.11
C ALA A 309 -1.03 13.77 6.59
N VAL A 310 -2.02 13.41 5.77
CA VAL A 310 -1.94 13.55 4.31
C VAL A 310 -1.71 15.01 3.91
N LYS A 311 -2.43 15.96 4.51
CA LYS A 311 -2.27 17.40 4.22
C LYS A 311 -0.87 17.90 4.58
N THR A 312 -0.39 17.59 5.78
CA THR A 312 0.95 17.97 6.23
C THR A 312 2.03 17.37 5.33
N LEU A 313 1.96 16.06 5.02
CA LEU A 313 2.90 15.43 4.11
C LEU A 313 2.84 16.04 2.72
N ARG A 314 1.64 16.30 2.18
CA ARG A 314 1.52 16.82 0.83
C ARG A 314 2.25 18.16 0.71
N ALA A 315 2.06 19.06 1.67
CA ALA A 315 2.73 20.36 1.75
C ALA A 315 4.26 20.27 1.86
N ASN A 316 4.79 19.17 2.42
CA ASN A 316 6.22 19.01 2.70
C ASN A 316 6.95 18.04 1.75
N LEU A 317 6.22 17.35 0.88
CA LEU A 317 6.75 16.42 -0.11
C LEU A 317 6.64 16.99 -1.53
N PRO A 318 7.62 16.73 -2.42
CA PRO A 318 7.53 17.12 -3.82
C PRO A 318 6.45 16.30 -4.55
N ALA A 319 5.91 16.86 -5.62
CA ALA A 319 4.82 16.27 -6.41
C ALA A 319 5.12 14.84 -6.91
N THR A 320 6.40 14.50 -7.07
CA THR A 320 6.90 13.21 -7.54
C THR A 320 6.73 12.07 -6.52
N ILE A 321 6.52 12.37 -5.23
CA ILE A 321 6.33 11.37 -4.18
C ILE A 321 4.82 11.17 -3.95
N PRO A 322 4.26 9.99 -4.27
CA PRO A 322 2.85 9.69 -4.03
C PRO A 322 2.55 9.46 -2.55
N ILE A 323 1.35 9.84 -2.15
CA ILE A 323 0.78 9.56 -0.84
C ILE A 323 -0.41 8.61 -1.04
N ILE A 324 -0.35 7.44 -0.41
CA ILE A 324 -1.40 6.42 -0.46
C ILE A 324 -2.25 6.55 0.81
N GLY A 325 -3.50 7.00 0.65
CA GLY A 325 -4.46 7.11 1.76
C GLY A 325 -4.98 5.75 2.23
N CYS A 326 -4.91 5.49 3.53
CA CYS A 326 -5.36 4.27 4.19
C CYS A 326 -6.00 4.62 5.54
N GLY A 327 -7.17 4.08 5.84
CA GLY A 327 -7.84 4.32 7.13
C GLY A 327 -8.97 5.37 7.06
N GLY A 328 -10.09 5.04 7.70
CA GLY A 328 -11.25 5.94 7.76
C GLY A 328 -11.94 6.23 6.44
N ILE A 329 -11.57 5.55 5.36
CA ILE A 329 -12.35 5.56 4.12
C ILE A 329 -13.62 4.76 4.43
N SER A 330 -14.68 5.49 4.76
CA SER A 330 -15.97 5.00 5.27
C SER A 330 -16.70 4.03 4.33
N THR A 331 -16.09 3.71 3.19
CA THR A 331 -16.58 2.78 2.19
C THR A 331 -15.67 1.56 1.97
N VAL A 332 -14.48 1.45 2.60
CA VAL A 332 -13.45 0.48 2.17
C VAL A 332 -13.03 -0.61 3.17
N TYR A 333 -12.53 -0.27 4.35
CA TYR A 333 -11.85 -1.29 5.18
C TYR A 333 -12.77 -1.97 6.20
N THR A 334 -13.61 -1.18 6.87
CA THR A 334 -14.67 -1.72 7.71
C THR A 334 -15.71 -2.40 6.84
N SER A 335 -16.19 -1.72 5.80
CA SER A 335 -17.21 -2.28 4.89
C SER A 335 -16.77 -3.59 4.24
N PHE A 336 -15.52 -3.86 3.86
CA PHE A 336 -15.20 -5.21 3.33
C PHE A 336 -15.34 -6.30 4.42
N SER A 337 -15.01 -5.97 5.66
CA SER A 337 -15.20 -6.87 6.81
C SER A 337 -16.68 -7.09 7.18
N TYR A 338 -17.59 -6.23 6.73
CA TYR A 338 -19.02 -6.22 7.06
C TYR A 338 -19.92 -6.57 5.86
N ASP A 339 -19.65 -6.00 4.68
CA ASP A 339 -20.41 -6.08 3.41
C ASP A 339 -19.85 -7.09 2.39
N GLY A 340 -18.59 -7.54 2.54
CA GLY A 340 -18.01 -8.64 1.76
C GLY A 340 -17.52 -8.28 0.33
N VAL A 341 -17.57 -9.27 -0.57
CA VAL A 341 -16.87 -9.26 -1.88
C VAL A 341 -17.27 -8.09 -2.80
N GLY A 342 -18.49 -7.57 -2.70
CA GLY A 342 -18.98 -6.47 -3.56
C GLY A 342 -18.54 -5.07 -3.14
N THR A 343 -17.85 -4.94 -2.00
CA THR A 343 -17.44 -3.63 -1.48
C THR A 343 -16.52 -2.88 -2.44
N CYS A 344 -15.53 -3.54 -3.03
CA CYS A 344 -14.60 -2.90 -3.98
C CYS A 344 -15.35 -2.22 -5.14
N ARG A 345 -16.29 -2.95 -5.77
CA ARG A 345 -17.12 -2.42 -6.86
C ARG A 345 -17.98 -1.25 -6.41
N LYS A 346 -18.64 -1.34 -5.25
CA LYS A 346 -19.47 -0.25 -4.72
C LYS A 346 -18.67 1.05 -4.51
N ILE A 347 -17.44 0.96 -4.02
CA ILE A 347 -16.57 2.14 -3.86
C ILE A 347 -16.24 2.75 -5.21
N LYS A 348 -15.83 1.93 -6.18
CA LYS A 348 -15.51 2.38 -7.54
C LYS A 348 -16.70 3.11 -8.14
N ASP A 349 -17.90 2.54 -8.04
CA ASP A 349 -19.13 3.14 -8.56
C ASP A 349 -19.45 4.48 -7.87
N GLN A 350 -19.28 4.59 -6.54
CA GLN A 350 -19.47 5.86 -5.82
C GLN A 350 -18.47 6.93 -6.22
N ILE A 351 -17.20 6.55 -6.43
CA ILE A 351 -16.17 7.46 -6.95
C ILE A 351 -16.56 7.91 -8.35
N VAL A 352 -16.96 7.01 -9.25
CA VAL A 352 -17.39 7.35 -10.61
C VAL A 352 -18.58 8.31 -10.58
N GLU A 353 -19.60 8.05 -9.76
CA GLU A 353 -20.77 8.93 -9.63
C GLU A 353 -20.36 10.34 -9.19
N THR A 354 -19.41 10.45 -8.26
CA THR A 354 -18.87 11.74 -7.80
C THR A 354 -18.11 12.45 -8.92
N LEU A 355 -17.21 11.74 -9.61
CA LEU A 355 -16.43 12.27 -10.72
C LEU A 355 -17.31 12.69 -11.92
N GLN A 356 -18.40 11.98 -12.16
CA GLN A 356 -19.38 12.32 -13.19
C GLN A 356 -20.13 13.61 -12.86
N LYS A 357 -20.59 13.77 -11.61
CA LYS A 357 -21.25 15.00 -11.14
C LYS A 357 -20.33 16.22 -11.24
N GLU A 358 -19.04 16.02 -10.98
CA GLU A 358 -18.02 17.07 -11.06
C GLU A 358 -17.45 17.27 -12.47
N GLY A 359 -17.85 16.45 -13.46
CA GLY A 359 -17.37 16.55 -14.83
C GLY A 359 -15.87 16.30 -15.00
N THR A 360 -15.26 15.50 -14.11
CA THR A 360 -13.80 15.29 -14.05
C THR A 360 -13.41 13.81 -14.04
N THR A 361 -12.12 13.53 -13.86
CA THR A 361 -11.51 12.20 -13.71
C THR A 361 -10.68 12.15 -12.43
N TRP A 362 -10.40 10.95 -11.93
CA TRP A 362 -9.55 10.78 -10.76
C TRP A 362 -8.16 11.39 -10.96
N ALA A 363 -7.57 11.17 -12.13
CA ALA A 363 -6.26 11.71 -12.50
C ALA A 363 -6.24 13.25 -12.46
N GLU A 364 -7.29 13.92 -12.94
CA GLU A 364 -7.39 15.38 -12.91
C GLU A 364 -7.53 15.92 -11.48
N VAL A 365 -8.37 15.29 -10.66
CA VAL A 365 -8.55 15.66 -9.24
C VAL A 365 -7.23 15.57 -8.50
N VAL A 366 -6.52 14.45 -8.64
CA VAL A 366 -5.21 14.24 -8.00
C VAL A 366 -4.18 15.20 -8.55
N LYS A 367 -4.09 15.39 -9.88
CA LYS A 367 -3.14 16.31 -10.52
C LYS A 367 -3.34 17.74 -10.02
N LYS A 368 -4.58 18.20 -9.93
CA LYS A 368 -4.91 19.52 -9.39
C LYS A 368 -4.44 19.65 -7.93
N ALA A 369 -4.83 18.71 -7.07
CA ALA A 369 -4.44 18.73 -5.66
C ALA A 369 -2.91 18.66 -5.47
N VAL A 370 -2.22 17.79 -6.21
CA VAL A 370 -0.75 17.67 -6.17
C VAL A 370 -0.09 18.97 -6.65
N ASN A 371 -0.59 19.58 -7.73
CA ASN A 371 -0.05 20.84 -8.22
C ASN A 371 -0.28 21.99 -7.25
N GLU A 372 -1.43 22.07 -6.58
CA GLU A 372 -1.75 23.16 -5.67
C GLU A 372 -1.06 23.01 -4.32
N LEU A 373 -0.98 21.79 -3.79
CA LEU A 373 -0.63 21.53 -2.39
C LEU A 373 0.77 20.96 -2.19
N SER A 374 1.47 20.51 -3.23
CA SER A 374 2.82 19.95 -3.05
C SER A 374 3.84 21.01 -2.72
N LEU A 375 4.89 20.60 -1.99
CA LEU A 375 6.09 21.42 -1.82
C LEU A 375 6.56 21.90 -3.19
N LYS A 376 6.65 23.22 -3.35
CA LYS A 376 7.27 23.85 -4.51
C LYS A 376 8.76 23.84 -4.24
N GLU A 377 9.49 22.99 -4.98
CA GLU A 377 10.94 23.10 -4.98
C GLU A 377 11.30 24.50 -5.48
N GLU A 378 11.98 25.29 -4.65
CA GLU A 378 12.63 26.49 -5.18
C GLU A 378 13.63 26.00 -6.24
N PRO A 379 13.66 26.63 -7.43
CA PRO A 379 14.70 26.31 -8.41
C PRO A 379 16.04 26.45 -7.70
N ARG A 380 16.83 25.37 -7.70
CA ARG A 380 18.13 25.31 -7.04
C ARG A 380 18.87 26.60 -7.42
N LYS A 381 19.14 27.48 -6.45
CA LYS A 381 19.93 28.69 -6.68
C LYS A 381 21.33 28.22 -7.05
N VAL A 382 21.57 28.03 -8.34
CA VAL A 382 22.91 27.83 -8.87
C VAL A 382 23.66 29.11 -8.51
N LYS A 383 24.66 29.01 -7.64
CA LYS A 383 25.55 30.16 -7.39
C LYS A 383 26.11 30.59 -8.75
N PRO A 384 26.18 31.89 -9.06
CA PRO A 384 26.79 32.33 -10.31
C PRO A 384 28.23 31.79 -10.37
N GLY A 385 28.48 30.82 -11.24
CA GLY A 385 29.79 30.17 -11.42
C GLY A 385 29.89 28.69 -11.05
N GLU A 386 28.94 28.09 -10.33
CA GLU A 386 28.93 26.63 -10.11
C GLU A 386 28.21 25.93 -11.27
N GLY A 387 28.91 25.08 -12.02
CA GLY A 387 28.36 24.35 -13.17
C GLY A 387 28.43 25.13 -14.50
N SER A 388 29.35 26.09 -14.61
CA SER A 388 29.64 26.67 -15.93
C SER A 388 30.15 25.58 -16.89
N VAL A 389 29.79 25.68 -18.17
CA VAL A 389 30.29 24.78 -19.22
C VAL A 389 31.82 24.64 -19.16
N LYS A 390 32.51 25.71 -18.75
CA LYS A 390 33.95 25.72 -18.56
C LYS A 390 34.44 24.78 -17.45
N GLN A 391 33.77 24.73 -16.30
CA GLN A 391 34.10 23.80 -15.22
C GLN A 391 33.86 22.34 -15.62
N LEU A 392 32.78 22.08 -16.36
CA LEU A 392 32.49 20.74 -16.87
C LEU A 392 33.51 20.29 -17.93
N ILE A 393 34.01 21.23 -18.74
CA ILE A 393 35.11 20.97 -19.69
C ILE A 393 36.42 20.70 -18.92
N GLU A 394 36.76 21.52 -17.93
CA GLU A 394 37.97 21.34 -17.12
C GLU A 394 37.95 20.00 -16.33
N GLU A 395 36.79 19.59 -15.79
CA GLU A 395 36.63 18.26 -15.17
C GLU A 395 36.78 17.12 -16.18
N ALA A 396 36.21 17.26 -17.39
CA ALA A 396 36.32 16.25 -18.44
C ALA A 396 37.77 16.10 -18.93
N GLU A 397 38.50 17.20 -19.08
CA GLU A 397 39.92 17.20 -19.46
C GLU A 397 40.78 16.56 -18.35
N HIS A 398 40.52 16.88 -17.08
CA HIS A 398 41.23 16.28 -15.96
C HIS A 398 41.00 14.77 -15.85
N LEU A 399 39.76 14.31 -16.06
CA LEU A 399 39.43 12.88 -16.10
C LEU A 399 40.09 12.17 -17.29
N HIS A 400 40.21 12.85 -18.43
CA HIS A 400 40.90 12.31 -19.60
C HIS A 400 42.40 12.12 -19.36
N GLU A 401 43.07 13.09 -18.73
CA GLU A 401 44.48 12.96 -18.33
C GLU A 401 44.71 11.83 -17.33
N LEU A 402 43.83 11.70 -16.33
CA LEU A 402 43.88 10.60 -15.37
C LEU A 402 43.75 9.24 -16.07
N TRP A 403 42.85 9.13 -17.05
CA TRP A 403 42.65 7.91 -17.84
C TRP A 403 43.87 7.55 -18.70
N ILE A 404 44.49 8.54 -19.36
CA ILE A 404 45.74 8.34 -20.12
C ILE A 404 46.86 7.87 -19.20
N ASN A 405 47.03 8.51 -18.04
CA ASN A 405 48.06 8.14 -17.06
C ASN A 405 47.84 6.75 -16.45
N LEU A 406 46.59 6.34 -16.27
CA LEU A 406 46.22 4.97 -15.89
C LEU A 406 46.57 3.97 -16.99
N GLY A 407 46.30 4.28 -18.26
CA GLY A 407 46.65 3.44 -19.41
C GLY A 407 48.16 3.25 -19.59
N GLN A 408 48.96 4.29 -19.36
CA GLN A 408 50.42 4.22 -19.43
C GLN A 408 51.05 3.42 -18.28
N LYS A 409 50.41 3.37 -17.11
CA LYS A 409 50.84 2.51 -15.98
C LYS A 409 50.56 1.03 -16.18
N TRP A 410 49.66 0.67 -17.11
CA TRP A 410 49.32 -0.71 -17.44
C TRP A 410 50.12 -1.29 -18.61
N THR A 411 50.92 -0.46 -19.29
CA THR A 411 51.79 -0.84 -20.43
C THR A 411 53.28 -0.86 -20.09
N ARG A 412 53.64 -0.74 -18.81
CA ARG A 412 54.93 -1.12 -18.23
C ARG A 412 54.72 -2.30 -17.30
#